data_AF-A0A3R7DLM2-F1
#
_entry.id   AF-A0A3R7DLM2-F1
#
_cell.length_a   1.000
_cell.length_b   1.000
_cell.length_c   1.000
_cell.angle_alpha   90.00
_cell.angle_beta   90.00
_cell.angle_gamma   90.00
#
_symmetry.space_group_name_H-M   'P 1'
#
loop_
_entity.id
_entity.type
_entity.pdbx_description
1 polymer ?
#
loop_
_entity_poly.entity_id
_entity_poly.type
_entity_poly.pdbx_seq_one_letter_code
_entity_poly.pdbx_strand_id
1 'polypeptide(L)'
;MSMETKTSLREWAKENKVWKPKTWRIFLEKDLVPFYKQAYTLNALHEFLKSEKICGKSSLADIEDEMLKNKIRVAIYGGVEPNKDFSTSFAKFMYDNFGICAKNVPSFEESITYYESFGDGIKISVNPNSWIDSIPIRSLVDKLRDLIHWNLCRELGIKLSEIGIQESHLHPPFEAIEPDTLLPQAGEKPEKLVSLINEFRQKALDL
;
A
#
# COMPACT_ATOMS: atom_id res chain seq x y z
N MET A 1 25.98 16.42 -18.35
CA MET A 1 25.13 15.67 -17.41
C MET A 1 26.05 15.02 -16.39
N SER A 2 26.15 15.61 -15.21
CA SER A 2 27.04 15.15 -14.15
C SER A 2 26.38 13.94 -13.48
N MET A 3 27.04 12.78 -13.53
CA MET A 3 26.74 11.66 -12.63
C MET A 3 26.91 12.18 -11.21
N GLU A 4 25.82 12.34 -10.46
CA GLU A 4 25.89 12.52 -9.02
C GLU A 4 26.68 11.35 -8.45
N THR A 5 27.89 11.65 -7.98
CA THR A 5 28.71 10.76 -7.20
C THR A 5 27.87 10.30 -6.02
N LYS A 6 27.48 9.01 -6.00
CA LYS A 6 26.89 8.39 -4.81
C LYS A 6 27.84 8.62 -3.64
N THR A 7 27.51 9.60 -2.81
CA THR A 7 28.21 9.85 -1.55
C THR A 7 28.17 8.54 -0.77
N SER A 8 29.34 7.97 -0.43
CA SER A 8 29.35 6.71 0.32
C SER A 8 28.53 6.88 1.60
N LEU A 9 27.83 5.83 2.06
CA LEU A 9 27.01 5.89 3.28
C LEU A 9 27.79 6.48 4.46
N ARG A 10 29.11 6.24 4.52
CA ARG A 10 30.02 6.83 5.51
C ARG A 10 30.14 8.35 5.39
N GLU A 11 30.31 8.88 4.18
CA GLU A 11 30.42 10.33 3.96
C GLU A 11 29.06 11.03 4.16
N TRP A 12 27.96 10.42 3.70
CA TRP A 12 26.61 10.91 3.98
C TRP A 12 26.33 10.96 5.49
N ALA A 13 26.69 9.89 6.22
CA ALA A 13 26.54 9.81 7.66
C ALA A 13 27.39 10.87 8.39
N LYS A 14 28.56 11.21 7.84
CA LYS A 14 29.42 12.27 8.37
C LYS A 14 28.86 13.67 8.14
N GLU A 15 28.41 13.96 6.93
CA GLU A 15 27.79 15.23 6.55
C GLU A 15 26.55 15.51 7.42
N ASN A 16 25.72 14.48 7.61
CA ASN A 16 24.52 14.54 8.44
C ASN A 16 24.78 14.37 9.95
N LYS A 17 26.05 14.18 10.36
CA LYS A 17 26.52 14.05 11.75
C LYS A 17 25.62 13.11 12.56
N VAL A 18 25.32 11.93 12.03
CA VAL A 18 24.37 10.97 12.62
C VAL A 18 24.81 10.41 13.98
N TRP A 19 25.97 10.80 14.51
CA TRP A 19 26.36 10.52 15.89
C TRP A 19 25.83 11.56 16.90
N LYS A 20 25.19 12.63 16.44
CA LYS A 20 24.58 13.65 17.31
C LYS A 20 23.07 13.38 17.38
N PRO A 21 22.49 13.09 18.55
CA PRO A 21 21.04 12.82 18.67
C PRO A 21 20.17 13.89 17.98
N LYS A 22 20.54 15.17 18.09
CA LYS A 22 19.79 16.28 17.46
C LYS A 22 19.64 16.17 15.93
N THR A 23 20.53 15.45 15.23
CA THR A 23 20.41 15.25 13.78
C THR A 23 19.48 14.10 13.42
N TRP A 24 19.23 13.17 14.35
CA TRP A 24 18.23 12.11 14.17
C TRP A 24 16.82 12.66 14.11
N ARG A 25 16.56 13.82 14.71
CA ARG A 25 15.26 14.48 14.59
C ARG A 25 14.93 14.78 13.13
N ILE A 26 15.90 15.26 12.35
CA ILE A 26 15.70 15.54 10.92
C ILE A 26 15.40 14.25 10.17
N PHE A 27 16.22 13.21 10.36
CA PHE A 27 16.01 11.90 9.74
C PHE A 27 14.65 11.29 10.11
N LEU A 28 14.26 11.38 11.38
CA LEU A 28 12.98 10.91 11.86
C LEU A 28 11.82 11.64 11.19
N GLU A 29 11.83 12.96 11.20
CA GLU A 29 10.74 13.79 10.67
C GLU A 29 10.66 13.79 9.14
N LYS A 30 11.79 13.73 8.45
CA LYS A 30 11.87 13.88 6.98
C LYS A 30 11.84 12.56 6.23
N ASP A 31 12.34 11.48 6.83
CA ASP A 31 12.52 10.21 6.13
C ASP A 31 11.68 9.10 6.76
N LEU A 32 11.92 8.81 8.04
CA LEU A 32 11.35 7.62 8.69
C LEU A 32 9.84 7.72 8.94
N VAL A 33 9.35 8.87 9.44
CA VAL A 33 7.91 9.09 9.67
C VAL A 33 7.13 9.06 8.36
N PRO A 34 7.53 9.77 7.29
CA PRO A 34 6.83 9.67 6.01
C PRO A 34 6.82 8.26 5.43
N PHE A 35 7.90 7.49 5.58
CA PHE A 35 7.94 6.09 5.15
C PHE A 35 6.98 5.21 5.97
N TYR A 36 6.95 5.36 7.30
CA TYR A 36 6.00 4.68 8.18
C TYR A 36 4.55 4.94 7.77
N LYS A 37 4.19 6.20 7.48
CA LYS A 37 2.83 6.56 7.03
C LYS A 37 2.42 5.81 5.76
N GLN A 38 3.30 5.72 4.77
CA GLN A 38 3.02 5.02 3.52
C GLN A 38 2.91 3.51 3.72
N ALA A 39 3.83 2.91 4.48
CA ALA A 39 3.79 1.49 4.83
C ALA A 39 2.47 1.12 5.53
N TYR A 40 2.04 1.96 6.48
CA TYR A 40 0.80 1.78 7.21
C TYR A 40 -0.42 1.81 6.28
N THR A 41 -0.52 2.81 5.40
CA THR A 41 -1.65 2.94 4.46
C THR A 41 -1.73 1.74 3.50
N LEU A 42 -0.59 1.29 2.96
CA LEU A 42 -0.55 0.11 2.08
C LEU A 42 -0.96 -1.17 2.83
N ASN A 43 -0.52 -1.33 4.07
CA ASN A 43 -0.95 -2.45 4.91
C ASN A 43 -2.47 -2.40 5.17
N ALA A 44 -3.00 -1.23 5.51
CA ALA A 44 -4.43 -1.05 5.76
C ALA A 44 -5.28 -1.39 4.51
N LEU A 45 -4.81 -1.00 3.32
CA LEU A 45 -5.44 -1.39 2.06
C LEU A 45 -5.41 -2.91 1.86
N HIS A 46 -4.25 -3.54 2.06
CA HIS A 46 -4.12 -4.99 1.91
C HIS A 46 -5.05 -5.77 2.86
N GLU A 47 -5.08 -5.39 4.13
CA GLU A 47 -5.98 -5.99 5.14
C GLU A 47 -7.46 -5.75 4.81
N PHE A 48 -7.81 -4.56 4.29
CA PHE A 48 -9.16 -4.27 3.82
C PHE A 48 -9.58 -5.21 2.69
N LEU A 49 -8.71 -5.44 1.70
CA LEU A 49 -8.98 -6.36 0.59
C LEU A 49 -9.20 -7.81 1.05
N LYS A 50 -8.49 -8.25 2.12
CA LYS A 50 -8.64 -9.58 2.72
C LYS A 50 -9.82 -9.71 3.69
N SER A 51 -10.46 -8.59 4.04
CA SER A 51 -11.51 -8.57 5.06
C SER A 51 -12.78 -9.33 4.64
N GLU A 52 -13.61 -9.65 5.63
CA GLU A 52 -14.91 -10.30 5.40
C GLU A 52 -15.87 -9.46 4.54
N LYS A 53 -15.63 -8.14 4.46
CA LYS A 53 -16.39 -7.23 3.59
C LYS A 53 -16.21 -7.55 2.11
N ILE A 54 -15.03 -8.04 1.71
CA ILE A 54 -14.68 -8.33 0.31
C ILE A 54 -14.52 -9.83 0.09
N CYS A 55 -13.56 -10.47 0.76
CA CYS A 55 -13.22 -11.88 0.53
C CYS A 55 -14.09 -12.87 1.33
N GLY A 56 -14.68 -12.44 2.44
CA GLY A 56 -15.55 -13.28 3.28
C GLY A 56 -16.90 -13.61 2.65
N LYS A 57 -17.33 -12.81 1.66
CA LYS A 57 -18.59 -12.98 0.95
C LYS A 57 -18.59 -14.20 0.02
N SER A 58 -19.78 -14.74 -0.29
CA SER A 58 -19.94 -15.82 -1.27
C SER A 58 -19.73 -15.34 -2.69
N SER A 59 -20.18 -14.11 -2.99
CA SER A 59 -20.07 -13.46 -4.27
C SER A 59 -19.91 -11.95 -4.13
N LEU A 60 -19.52 -11.27 -5.20
CA LEU A 60 -19.48 -9.80 -5.26
C LEU A 60 -20.89 -9.19 -5.13
N ALA A 61 -21.93 -9.89 -5.57
CA ALA A 61 -23.33 -9.47 -5.43
C ALA A 61 -23.78 -9.33 -3.97
N ASP A 62 -23.12 -10.03 -3.03
CA ASP A 62 -23.44 -9.99 -1.59
C ASP A 62 -22.87 -8.75 -0.87
N ILE A 63 -22.25 -7.83 -1.62
CA ILE A 63 -21.82 -6.52 -1.14
C ILE A 63 -22.98 -5.53 -1.35
N GLU A 64 -23.54 -5.05 -0.22
CA GLU A 64 -24.68 -4.12 -0.19
C GLU A 64 -24.28 -2.69 -0.62
N ASP A 65 -23.05 -2.28 -0.33
CA ASP A 65 -22.53 -1.00 -0.76
C ASP A 65 -22.24 -1.02 -2.28
N GLU A 66 -23.17 -0.49 -3.06
CA GLU A 66 -23.05 -0.38 -4.52
C GLU A 66 -21.82 0.42 -4.97
N MET A 67 -21.41 1.43 -4.21
CA MET A 67 -20.24 2.23 -4.57
C MET A 67 -18.97 1.41 -4.41
N LEU A 68 -18.83 0.70 -3.30
CA LEU A 68 -17.72 -0.22 -3.06
C LEU A 68 -17.73 -1.38 -4.07
N LYS A 69 -18.89 -1.98 -4.32
CA LYS A 69 -19.05 -3.04 -5.31
C LYS A 69 -18.55 -2.60 -6.69
N ASN A 70 -18.94 -1.40 -7.15
CA ASN A 70 -18.46 -0.83 -8.41
C ASN A 70 -16.95 -0.63 -8.44
N LYS A 71 -16.35 -0.07 -7.38
CA LYS A 71 -14.90 0.06 -7.24
C LYS A 71 -14.18 -1.29 -7.35
N ILE A 72 -14.74 -2.35 -6.77
CA ILE A 72 -14.17 -3.70 -6.85
C ILE A 72 -14.32 -4.29 -8.25
N ARG A 73 -15.45 -4.08 -8.94
CA ARG A 73 -15.61 -4.45 -10.37
C ARG A 73 -14.50 -3.84 -11.22
N VAL A 74 -14.21 -2.55 -11.00
CA VAL A 74 -13.12 -1.84 -11.67
C VAL A 74 -11.75 -2.46 -11.34
N ALA A 75 -11.52 -2.88 -10.09
CA ALA A 75 -10.29 -3.56 -9.71
C ALA A 75 -10.11 -4.97 -10.33
N ILE A 76 -11.19 -5.64 -10.73
CA ILE A 76 -11.15 -6.99 -11.30
C ILE A 76 -11.13 -6.99 -12.82
N TYR A 77 -11.88 -6.09 -13.45
CA TYR A 77 -12.11 -6.08 -14.90
C TYR A 77 -11.93 -4.69 -15.54
N GLY A 78 -11.75 -3.64 -14.73
CA GLY A 78 -11.66 -2.26 -15.21
C GLY A 78 -10.50 -2.03 -16.17
N GLY A 79 -10.84 -1.48 -17.34
CA GLY A 79 -9.89 -1.18 -18.41
C GLY A 79 -9.50 -2.39 -19.27
N VAL A 80 -10.15 -3.53 -19.09
CA VAL A 80 -9.97 -4.74 -19.91
C VAL A 80 -11.01 -4.74 -21.02
N GLU A 81 -10.59 -4.52 -22.27
CA GLU A 81 -11.45 -4.65 -23.45
C GLU A 81 -10.98 -5.79 -24.34
N PRO A 82 -11.88 -6.40 -25.14
CA PRO A 82 -11.50 -7.38 -26.14
C PRO A 82 -10.42 -6.81 -27.07
N ASN A 83 -9.31 -7.52 -27.21
CA ASN A 83 -8.16 -7.18 -28.06
C ASN A 83 -7.33 -5.94 -27.62
N LYS A 84 -7.46 -5.46 -26.38
CA LYS A 84 -6.54 -4.47 -25.81
C LYS A 84 -5.36 -5.12 -25.10
N ASP A 85 -4.29 -4.36 -24.95
CA ASP A 85 -3.14 -4.72 -24.13
C ASP A 85 -3.53 -4.72 -22.64
N PHE A 86 -3.69 -5.93 -22.09
CA PHE A 86 -4.03 -6.14 -20.69
C PHE A 86 -3.00 -5.54 -19.72
N SER A 87 -1.73 -5.41 -20.13
CA SER A 87 -0.64 -4.95 -19.25
C SER A 87 -0.83 -3.53 -18.73
N THR A 88 -1.64 -2.73 -19.44
CA THR A 88 -1.93 -1.32 -19.09
C THR A 88 -3.24 -1.13 -18.33
N SER A 89 -4.03 -2.19 -18.15
CA SER A 89 -5.32 -2.12 -17.47
C SER A 89 -5.15 -1.92 -15.97
N PHE A 90 -6.09 -1.21 -15.34
CA PHE A 90 -6.09 -1.07 -13.89
C PHE A 90 -6.31 -2.41 -13.20
N ALA A 91 -7.15 -3.27 -13.78
CA ALA A 91 -7.34 -4.63 -13.28
C ALA A 91 -6.02 -5.42 -13.22
N LYS A 92 -5.18 -5.34 -14.26
CA LYS A 92 -3.86 -5.99 -14.24
C LYS A 92 -2.94 -5.36 -13.20
N PHE A 93 -2.94 -4.04 -13.06
CA PHE A 93 -2.21 -3.36 -11.99
C PHE A 93 -2.62 -3.87 -10.60
N MET A 94 -3.93 -4.02 -10.36
CA MET A 94 -4.46 -4.50 -9.07
C MET A 94 -4.15 -5.98 -8.84
N TYR A 95 -4.20 -6.81 -9.88
CA TYR A 95 -3.77 -8.20 -9.83
C TYR A 95 -2.28 -8.29 -9.49
N ASP A 96 -1.43 -7.59 -10.23
CA ASP A 96 0.03 -7.64 -10.05
C ASP A 96 0.44 -7.07 -8.70
N ASN A 97 -0.19 -5.97 -8.28
CA ASN A 97 0.26 -5.26 -7.08
C ASN A 97 -0.46 -5.68 -5.80
N PHE A 98 -1.69 -6.16 -5.87
CA PHE A 98 -2.51 -6.46 -4.69
C PHE A 98 -3.13 -7.86 -4.73
N GLY A 99 -2.91 -8.62 -5.80
CA GLY A 99 -3.40 -9.98 -5.94
C GLY A 99 -4.90 -10.10 -6.11
N ILE A 100 -5.66 -9.01 -6.33
CA ILE A 100 -7.12 -9.14 -6.43
C ILE A 100 -7.50 -9.93 -7.68
N CYS A 101 -8.29 -11.00 -7.49
CA CYS A 101 -8.74 -11.86 -8.59
C CYS A 101 -10.02 -12.62 -8.23
N ALA A 102 -10.63 -13.26 -9.21
CA ALA A 102 -11.64 -14.27 -8.99
C ALA A 102 -11.03 -15.45 -8.20
N LYS A 103 -11.81 -16.06 -7.32
CA LYS A 103 -11.31 -17.11 -6.43
C LYS A 103 -10.90 -18.36 -7.21
N ASN A 104 -9.77 -18.95 -6.79
CA ASN A 104 -9.22 -20.21 -7.31
C ASN A 104 -8.79 -20.17 -8.79
N VAL A 105 -8.56 -18.99 -9.35
CA VAL A 105 -7.99 -18.85 -10.70
C VAL A 105 -6.45 -18.81 -10.63
N PRO A 106 -5.74 -19.52 -11.53
CA PRO A 106 -4.28 -19.58 -11.55
C PRO A 106 -3.63 -18.37 -12.25
N SER A 107 -4.40 -17.58 -13.01
CA SER A 107 -3.89 -16.46 -13.81
C SER A 107 -4.86 -15.27 -13.84
N PHE A 108 -4.34 -14.12 -14.30
CA PHE A 108 -5.14 -12.93 -14.52
C PHE A 108 -6.18 -13.16 -15.63
N GLU A 109 -5.78 -13.77 -16.73
CA GLU A 109 -6.63 -14.04 -17.89
C GLU A 109 -7.82 -14.94 -17.51
N GLU A 110 -7.59 -15.97 -16.71
CA GLU A 110 -8.68 -16.82 -16.21
C GLU A 110 -9.60 -16.05 -15.24
N SER A 111 -9.06 -15.12 -14.45
CA SER A 111 -9.87 -14.23 -13.61
C SER A 111 -10.85 -13.39 -14.44
N ILE A 112 -10.39 -12.89 -15.59
CA ILE A 112 -11.21 -12.10 -16.53
C ILE A 112 -12.33 -12.96 -17.12
N THR A 113 -11.99 -14.14 -17.67
CA THR A 113 -12.98 -15.07 -18.24
C THR A 113 -14.04 -15.50 -17.23
N TYR A 114 -13.64 -15.71 -15.97
CA TYR A 114 -14.59 -16.00 -14.89
C TYR A 114 -15.57 -14.85 -14.66
N TYR A 115 -15.09 -13.61 -14.61
CA TYR A 115 -15.95 -12.45 -14.46
C TYR A 115 -16.91 -12.27 -15.64
N GLU A 116 -16.44 -12.47 -16.89
CA GLU A 116 -17.30 -12.42 -18.09
C GLU A 116 -18.43 -13.46 -18.05
N SER A 117 -18.16 -14.64 -17.48
CA SER A 117 -19.11 -15.75 -17.43
C SER A 117 -20.15 -15.63 -16.32
N PHE A 118 -19.77 -15.08 -15.16
CA PHE A 118 -20.59 -15.10 -13.95
C PHE A 118 -20.99 -13.72 -13.43
N GLY A 119 -20.44 -12.63 -13.98
CA GLY A 119 -20.67 -11.26 -13.53
C GLY A 119 -20.43 -11.11 -12.02
N ASP A 120 -21.37 -10.47 -11.32
CA ASP A 120 -21.27 -10.28 -9.86
C ASP A 120 -21.43 -11.57 -9.04
N GLY A 121 -21.78 -12.68 -9.68
CA GLY A 121 -21.82 -13.99 -9.04
C GLY A 121 -20.44 -14.54 -8.66
N ILE A 122 -19.34 -13.93 -9.13
CA ILE A 122 -17.99 -14.40 -8.81
C ILE A 122 -17.66 -14.20 -7.33
N LYS A 123 -16.88 -15.14 -6.79
CA LYS A 123 -16.20 -14.96 -5.51
C LYS A 123 -14.87 -14.26 -5.72
N ILE A 124 -14.55 -13.29 -4.86
CA ILE A 124 -13.27 -12.56 -4.89
C ILE A 124 -12.26 -13.22 -3.95
N SER A 125 -10.98 -13.17 -4.31
CA SER A 125 -9.87 -13.53 -3.44
C SER A 125 -8.65 -12.63 -3.67
N VAL A 126 -7.68 -12.74 -2.77
CA VAL A 126 -6.35 -12.18 -2.94
C VAL A 126 -5.38 -13.32 -3.21
N ASN A 127 -4.64 -13.22 -4.31
CA ASN A 127 -3.62 -14.18 -4.71
C ASN A 127 -2.48 -14.18 -3.67
N PRO A 128 -2.24 -15.31 -2.98
CA PRO A 128 -1.18 -15.41 -1.97
C PRO A 128 0.23 -15.29 -2.58
N ASN A 129 0.36 -15.43 -3.90
CA ASN A 129 1.63 -15.23 -4.61
C ASN A 129 1.85 -13.78 -5.04
N SER A 130 0.95 -12.85 -4.69
CA SER A 130 1.16 -11.43 -4.97
C SER A 130 2.39 -10.91 -4.21
N TRP A 131 3.13 -9.97 -4.79
CA TRP A 131 4.33 -9.42 -4.13
C TRP A 131 3.98 -8.77 -2.78
N ILE A 132 2.78 -8.21 -2.63
CA ILE A 132 2.38 -7.57 -1.39
C ILE A 132 2.18 -8.59 -0.25
N ASP A 133 1.73 -9.81 -0.56
CA ASP A 133 1.60 -10.90 0.41
C ASP A 133 2.98 -11.51 0.72
N SER A 134 3.94 -11.44 -0.23
CA SER A 134 5.32 -11.89 0.00
C SER A 134 6.16 -10.92 0.82
N ILE A 135 5.78 -9.64 0.90
CA ILE A 135 6.39 -8.68 1.82
C ILE A 135 5.62 -8.69 3.14
N PRO A 136 6.28 -8.93 4.29
CA PRO A 136 5.62 -8.88 5.59
C PRO A 136 5.40 -7.40 6.02
N ILE A 137 4.58 -6.64 5.28
CA ILE A 137 4.37 -5.20 5.48
C ILE A 137 3.90 -4.93 6.91
N ARG A 138 3.01 -5.75 7.46
CA ARG A 138 2.61 -5.65 8.87
C ARG A 138 3.82 -5.68 9.82
N SER A 139 4.74 -6.63 9.63
CA SER A 139 5.96 -6.72 10.44
C SER A 139 6.87 -5.51 10.24
N LEU A 140 6.95 -4.98 9.01
CA LEU A 140 7.68 -3.75 8.72
C LEU A 140 7.06 -2.56 9.46
N VAL A 141 5.75 -2.38 9.40
CA VAL A 141 5.01 -1.33 10.11
C VAL A 141 5.26 -1.42 11.62
N ASP A 142 5.18 -2.62 12.19
CA ASP A 142 5.47 -2.84 13.61
C ASP A 142 6.90 -2.46 13.98
N LYS A 143 7.89 -2.88 13.18
CA LYS A 143 9.31 -2.53 13.41
C LYS A 143 9.58 -1.04 13.29
N LEU A 144 9.01 -0.39 12.28
CA LEU A 144 9.15 1.06 12.08
C LEU A 144 8.55 1.83 13.24
N ARG A 145 7.36 1.43 13.70
CA ARG A 145 6.73 2.00 14.90
C ARG A 145 7.64 1.87 16.10
N ASP A 146 8.17 0.68 16.35
CA ASP A 146 9.00 0.42 17.53
C ASP A 146 10.30 1.24 17.48
N LEU A 147 10.93 1.33 16.31
CA LEU A 147 12.11 2.18 16.08
C LEU A 147 11.80 3.66 16.33
N ILE A 148 10.70 4.17 15.76
CA ILE A 148 10.30 5.57 15.94
C ILE A 148 10.03 5.85 17.41
N HIS A 149 9.19 5.03 18.05
CA HIS A 149 8.71 5.29 19.40
C HIS A 149 9.81 5.05 20.45
N TRP A 150 10.36 3.83 20.50
CA TRP A 150 11.21 3.40 21.61
C TRP A 150 12.66 3.80 21.46
N ASN A 151 13.15 3.97 20.24
CA ASN A 151 14.56 4.27 19.99
C ASN A 151 14.79 5.74 19.67
N LEU A 152 13.94 6.37 18.85
CA LEU A 152 14.18 7.74 18.40
C LEU A 152 13.44 8.77 19.26
N CYS A 153 12.12 8.70 19.34
CA CYS A 153 11.32 9.68 20.09
C CYS A 153 11.73 9.76 21.56
N ARG A 154 11.89 8.59 22.20
CA ARG A 154 12.32 8.48 23.59
C ARG A 154 13.69 9.15 23.83
N GLU A 155 14.70 8.84 23.01
CA GLU A 155 16.05 9.40 23.15
C GLU A 155 16.10 10.89 22.83
N LEU A 156 15.22 11.37 21.96
CA LEU A 156 15.10 12.78 21.59
C LEU A 156 14.22 13.59 22.54
N GLY A 157 13.49 12.95 23.45
CA GLY A 157 12.55 13.61 24.36
C GLY A 157 11.38 14.28 23.65
N ILE A 158 10.92 13.72 22.54
CA ILE A 158 9.78 14.22 21.74
C ILE A 158 8.60 13.26 21.83
N LYS A 159 7.39 13.80 21.75
CA LYS A 159 6.17 12.99 21.70
C LYS A 159 5.88 12.49 20.28
N LEU A 160 5.23 11.33 20.17
CA LEU A 160 4.71 10.82 18.89
C LEU A 160 3.76 11.83 18.24
N SER A 161 2.99 12.53 19.06
CA SER A 161 2.02 13.52 18.60
C SER A 161 2.66 14.68 17.85
N GLU A 162 3.88 15.08 18.22
CA GLU A 162 4.64 16.14 17.57
C GLU A 162 5.12 15.78 16.17
N ILE A 163 5.22 14.49 15.86
CA ILE A 163 5.74 13.98 14.58
C ILE A 163 4.65 13.32 13.73
N GLY A 164 3.39 13.57 14.04
CA GLY A 164 2.31 13.10 13.18
C GLY A 164 1.81 11.67 13.49
N ILE A 165 2.08 11.12 14.68
CA ILE A 165 1.64 9.79 15.13
C ILE A 165 0.83 9.89 16.44
N GLN A 166 -0.27 9.16 16.55
CA GLN A 166 -1.09 9.14 17.77
C GLN A 166 -0.39 8.38 18.92
N GLU A 167 -0.61 8.80 20.18
CA GLU A 167 0.15 8.29 21.34
C GLU A 167 -0.30 6.93 21.88
N SER A 168 -1.52 6.49 21.61
CA SER A 168 -2.05 5.23 22.16
C SER A 168 -1.68 3.98 21.32
N HIS A 169 -1.93 2.78 21.87
CA HIS A 169 -1.40 1.53 21.29
C HIS A 169 -2.08 1.10 19.98
N LEU A 170 -1.29 0.55 19.05
CA LEU A 170 -1.66 0.12 17.69
C LEU A 170 -2.07 1.25 16.73
N HIS A 171 -1.64 2.50 16.95
CA HIS A 171 -2.29 3.58 16.23
C HIS A 171 -1.74 3.98 14.87
N PRO A 172 -2.67 4.38 13.99
CA PRO A 172 -2.34 5.00 12.72
C PRO A 172 -1.62 6.34 12.93
N PRO A 173 -0.99 6.85 11.86
CA PRO A 173 -0.72 8.28 11.72
C PRO A 173 -1.98 9.12 11.98
N PHE A 174 -1.84 10.40 12.37
CA PHE A 174 -3.03 11.27 12.54
C PHE A 174 -3.83 11.44 11.25
N GLU A 175 -3.16 11.44 10.11
CA GLU A 175 -3.75 11.55 8.78
C GLU A 175 -3.78 10.15 8.16
N ALA A 176 -4.74 9.34 8.58
CA ALA A 176 -5.01 8.04 7.96
C ALA A 176 -5.96 8.23 6.77
N ILE A 177 -5.66 7.53 5.66
CA ILE A 177 -6.55 7.47 4.50
C ILE A 177 -7.45 6.26 4.65
N GLU A 178 -8.75 6.42 4.42
CA GLU A 178 -9.69 5.30 4.38
C GLU A 178 -9.36 4.38 3.19
N PRO A 179 -9.13 3.08 3.42
CA PRO A 179 -8.65 2.16 2.38
C PRO A 179 -9.51 2.09 1.11
N ASP A 180 -10.83 2.11 1.23
CA ASP A 180 -11.76 2.01 0.10
C ASP A 180 -11.70 3.24 -0.82
N THR A 181 -11.24 4.39 -0.31
CA THR A 181 -11.06 5.62 -1.11
C THR A 181 -9.88 5.54 -2.07
N LEU A 182 -9.00 4.54 -1.91
CA LEU A 182 -7.88 4.28 -2.82
C LEU A 182 -8.30 3.49 -4.06
N LEU A 183 -9.48 2.87 -4.05
CA LEU A 183 -10.03 2.20 -5.22
C LEU A 183 -10.74 3.23 -6.12
N PRO A 184 -10.45 3.27 -7.43
CA PRO A 184 -11.05 4.22 -8.37
C PRO A 184 -12.48 3.83 -8.73
N GLN A 185 -13.30 4.84 -9.09
CA GLN A 185 -14.56 4.59 -9.79
C GLN A 185 -14.34 4.20 -11.25
N ALA A 186 -15.41 3.75 -11.90
CA ALA A 186 -15.40 3.52 -13.33
C ALA A 186 -15.08 4.82 -14.08
N GLY A 187 -14.07 4.79 -14.96
CA GLY A 187 -13.61 5.95 -15.71
C GLY A 187 -12.59 6.83 -14.98
N GLU A 188 -12.34 6.60 -13.69
CA GLU A 188 -11.32 7.32 -12.93
C GLU A 188 -9.95 6.63 -13.03
N LYS A 189 -8.89 7.45 -12.98
CA LYS A 189 -7.52 6.96 -12.85
C LYS A 189 -7.18 6.73 -11.38
N PRO A 190 -6.46 5.66 -11.02
CA PRO A 190 -6.05 5.34 -9.66
C PRO A 190 -4.85 6.18 -9.18
N GLU A 191 -4.84 7.49 -9.47
CA GLU A 191 -3.65 8.34 -9.33
C GLU A 191 -3.10 8.33 -7.90
N LYS A 192 -3.98 8.39 -6.90
CA LYS A 192 -3.61 8.35 -5.48
C LYS A 192 -2.91 7.04 -5.11
N LEU A 193 -3.45 5.90 -5.53
CA LEU A 193 -2.89 4.59 -5.23
C LEU A 193 -1.55 4.37 -5.94
N VAL A 194 -1.46 4.78 -7.21
CA VAL A 194 -0.22 4.70 -7.99
C VAL A 194 0.87 5.59 -7.39
N SER A 195 0.53 6.84 -7.01
CA SER A 195 1.46 7.74 -6.33
C SER A 195 1.97 7.13 -5.03
N LEU A 196 1.07 6.60 -4.20
CA LEU A 196 1.41 5.98 -2.92
C LEU A 196 2.43 4.83 -3.09
N ILE A 197 2.21 3.94 -4.06
CA ILE A 197 3.12 2.82 -4.32
C ILE A 197 4.47 3.32 -4.85
N ASN A 198 4.48 4.26 -5.78
CA ASN A 198 5.71 4.79 -6.35
C ASN A 198 6.54 5.53 -5.30
N GLU A 199 5.90 6.34 -4.46
CA GLU A 199 6.58 7.02 -3.37
C GLU A 199 7.14 6.03 -2.35
N PHE A 200 6.37 4.98 -1.99
CA PHE A 200 6.84 3.94 -1.08
C PHE A 200 8.07 3.22 -1.63
N ARG A 201 8.04 2.82 -2.92
CA ARG A 201 9.17 2.18 -3.60
C ARG A 201 10.40 3.09 -3.64
N GLN A 202 10.21 4.36 -4.00
CA GLN A 202 11.31 5.31 -4.09
C GLN A 202 11.95 5.55 -2.71
N LYS A 203 11.15 5.79 -1.68
CA LYS A 203 11.66 5.97 -0.32
C LYS A 203 12.36 4.73 0.22
N ALA A 204 11.88 3.53 -0.12
CA ALA A 204 12.55 2.29 0.26
C ALA A 204 13.92 2.12 -0.41
N LEU A 205 14.16 2.75 -1.58
CA LEU A 205 15.47 2.76 -2.24
C LEU A 205 16.40 3.85 -1.69
N ASP A 206 15.82 4.95 -1.21
CA ASP A 206 16.56 6.12 -0.71
C ASP A 206 16.97 6.00 0.78
N LEU A 207 16.26 5.17 1.56
CA LEU A 207 16.55 4.83 2.97
C LEU A 207 17.60 3.72 3.11
#